data_AF-A0A2D5EX70-F1
#
_entry.id   AF-A0A2D5EX70-F1
#
_cell.length_a   1.000
_cell.length_b   1.000
_cell.length_c   1.000
_cell.angle_alpha   90.00
_cell.angle_beta   90.00
_cell.angle_gamma   90.00
#
_symmetry.space_group_name_H-M   'P 1'
#
loop_
_entity.id
_entity.type
_entity.pdbx_description
1 polymer ?
#
loop_
_entity_poly.entity_id
_entity_poly.type
_entity_poly.pdbx_seq_one_letter_code
_entity_poly.pdbx_strand_id
1 'polypeptide(L)'
;MAFGVGCEARERRRPAPPPPPAPEVEEPVTPEQVYAPELAPSAEEEERWEVHEAFVADGDYDAPTPEAARRVVYRVTLWVPRSLGVADDDVPSPTAELFVDVSQDRLRARFAGSWPVPAGSEVRLRRDEPGVYVFDGEGGRSLGPGQLAQWFEGGRLRMEPGFRIRPPARDEQVGPGDLLCRLVAEWINASPDALGRRCGEGGASPSFRVGLWRFERTADVGVRLPRASLRADHEDPPRPIPTAESRAFLTPELMGRLAPNRRAPPADEDEVDEDAPSEGLIVENDSRARMIVTIQGTPVGWVDRGATAHFVGMRPGVYEVGGMRPMGLQSAFRRPVRVPGRVSLPR
;
A
#
# COMPACT_ATOMS: atom_id res chain seq x y z
N MET A 1 15.52 -94.93 -33.06
CA MET A 1 16.52 -93.84 -33.17
C MET A 1 15.80 -92.51 -33.00
N ALA A 2 16.50 -91.50 -32.48
CA ALA A 2 16.22 -90.05 -32.61
C ALA A 2 14.88 -89.48 -32.10
N PHE A 3 14.98 -88.68 -31.01
CA PHE A 3 14.33 -87.38 -30.72
C PHE A 3 12.90 -87.14 -31.29
N GLY A 4 11.86 -86.90 -30.47
CA GLY A 4 11.70 -85.77 -29.53
C GLY A 4 10.85 -84.67 -30.22
N VAL A 5 9.84 -84.03 -29.64
CA VAL A 5 9.43 -83.81 -28.24
C VAL A 5 7.90 -83.99 -28.10
N GLY A 6 7.42 -84.45 -26.95
CA GLY A 6 5.99 -84.69 -26.69
C GLY A 6 5.20 -83.41 -26.38
N CYS A 7 3.89 -83.43 -26.66
CA CYS A 7 2.98 -82.33 -26.36
C CYS A 7 2.67 -82.24 -24.86
N GLU A 8 3.04 -81.12 -24.21
CA GLU A 8 2.61 -80.83 -22.84
C GLU A 8 1.27 -80.07 -22.76
N ALA A 9 0.62 -80.17 -21.61
CA ALA A 9 -0.81 -79.95 -21.47
C ALA A 9 -1.20 -78.58 -20.92
N ARG A 10 -2.05 -77.89 -21.69
CA ARG A 10 -3.31 -77.28 -21.23
C ARG A 10 -3.26 -76.49 -19.90
N GLU A 11 -2.60 -75.33 -19.89
CA GLU A 11 -2.89 -74.30 -18.89
C GLU A 11 -4.29 -73.68 -19.09
N ARG A 12 -4.98 -73.44 -17.97
CA ARG A 12 -6.35 -72.87 -17.95
C ARG A 12 -6.31 -71.36 -18.17
N ARG A 13 -6.54 -70.90 -19.40
CA ARG A 13 -6.77 -69.47 -19.65
C ARG A 13 -8.08 -69.01 -18.99
N ARG A 14 -7.98 -67.94 -18.20
CA ARG A 14 -9.13 -67.23 -17.61
C ARG A 14 -10.06 -66.70 -18.72
N PRO A 15 -11.37 -66.59 -18.50
CA PRO A 15 -12.28 -65.94 -19.45
C PRO A 15 -11.87 -64.47 -19.64
N ALA A 16 -11.94 -64.00 -20.89
CA ALA A 16 -11.72 -62.60 -21.21
C ALA A 16 -12.87 -61.73 -20.67
N PRO A 17 -12.61 -60.47 -20.26
CA PRO A 17 -13.68 -59.52 -19.94
C PRO A 17 -14.55 -59.24 -21.17
N PRO A 18 -15.84 -58.85 -20.98
CA PRO A 18 -16.72 -58.51 -22.09
C PRO A 18 -16.21 -57.30 -22.89
N PRO A 19 -16.56 -57.20 -24.18
CA PRO A 19 -16.16 -56.08 -25.02
C PRO A 19 -16.76 -54.75 -24.49
N PRO A 20 -16.06 -53.62 -24.65
CA PRO A 20 -16.59 -52.31 -24.29
C PRO A 20 -17.81 -51.95 -25.15
N PRO A 21 -18.74 -51.12 -24.62
CA PRO A 21 -19.89 -50.65 -25.37
C PRO A 21 -19.48 -49.85 -26.61
N ALA A 22 -20.32 -49.89 -27.65
CA ALA A 22 -20.12 -49.09 -28.85
C ALA A 22 -20.20 -47.58 -28.53
N PRO A 23 -19.43 -46.71 -29.22
CA PRO A 23 -19.48 -45.28 -28.98
C PRO A 23 -20.86 -44.72 -29.30
N GLU A 24 -21.39 -43.89 -28.40
CA GLU A 24 -22.58 -43.08 -28.68
C GLU A 24 -22.28 -42.11 -29.83
N VAL A 25 -23.26 -41.94 -30.72
CA VAL A 25 -23.15 -41.02 -31.85
C VAL A 25 -23.53 -39.63 -31.34
N GLU A 26 -22.54 -38.75 -31.23
CA GLU A 26 -22.78 -37.34 -30.88
C GLU A 26 -23.71 -36.69 -31.92
N GLU A 27 -24.74 -35.97 -31.44
CA GLU A 27 -25.64 -35.20 -32.30
C GLU A 27 -24.89 -34.01 -32.93
N PRO A 28 -25.15 -33.67 -34.20
CA PRO A 28 -24.43 -32.61 -34.88
C PRO A 28 -24.77 -31.23 -34.30
N VAL A 29 -23.78 -30.61 -33.65
CA VAL A 29 -23.86 -29.26 -33.09
C VAL A 29 -24.24 -28.24 -34.18
N THR A 30 -25.29 -27.46 -33.95
CA THR A 30 -25.72 -26.40 -34.87
C THR A 30 -24.76 -25.21 -34.84
N PRO A 31 -24.45 -24.57 -35.99
CA PRO A 31 -23.37 -23.59 -36.12
C PRO A 31 -23.72 -22.18 -35.57
N GLU A 32 -24.53 -22.08 -34.52
CA GLU A 32 -24.89 -20.82 -33.84
C GLU A 32 -24.34 -20.72 -32.40
N GLN A 33 -23.46 -21.65 -32.00
CA GLN A 33 -22.83 -21.67 -30.66
C GLN A 33 -21.30 -21.44 -30.69
N VAL A 34 -20.79 -20.70 -31.68
CA VAL A 34 -19.39 -20.23 -31.70
C VAL A 34 -19.40 -18.70 -31.61
N TYR A 35 -18.64 -18.15 -30.64
CA TYR A 35 -18.61 -16.74 -30.21
C TYR A 35 -19.77 -16.28 -29.29
N ALA A 36 -19.90 -16.92 -28.14
CA ALA A 36 -19.84 -16.14 -26.90
C ALA A 36 -18.45 -16.37 -26.29
N PRO A 37 -17.63 -15.34 -26.04
CA PRO A 37 -16.46 -15.52 -25.19
C PRO A 37 -16.94 -15.93 -23.80
N GLU A 38 -16.27 -16.90 -23.17
CA GLU A 38 -16.63 -17.34 -21.82
C GLU A 38 -16.65 -16.13 -20.88
N LEU A 39 -17.82 -15.83 -20.31
CA LEU A 39 -18.00 -14.67 -19.44
C LEU A 39 -17.25 -14.90 -18.13
N ALA A 40 -16.15 -14.17 -18.01
CA ALA A 40 -15.45 -13.80 -16.78
C ALA A 40 -14.85 -14.95 -15.94
N PRO A 41 -13.65 -14.75 -15.35
CA PRO A 41 -13.32 -15.49 -14.13
C PRO A 41 -14.42 -15.22 -13.09
N SER A 42 -14.81 -16.25 -12.37
CA SER A 42 -15.86 -16.16 -11.35
C SER A 42 -15.56 -15.03 -10.37
N ALA A 43 -16.49 -14.08 -10.25
CA ALA A 43 -16.56 -13.27 -9.04
C ALA A 43 -16.71 -14.21 -7.83
N GLU A 44 -16.09 -13.83 -6.70
CA GLU A 44 -16.16 -14.56 -5.42
C GLU A 44 -15.26 -15.80 -5.27
N GLU A 45 -14.02 -15.75 -5.78
CA GLU A 45 -12.95 -15.76 -4.77
C GLU A 45 -13.02 -14.39 -4.09
N GLU A 46 -13.68 -14.33 -2.93
CA GLU A 46 -13.42 -13.23 -2.01
C GLU A 46 -11.91 -13.27 -1.75
N GLU A 47 -11.18 -12.23 -2.16
CA GLU A 47 -9.83 -11.96 -1.64
C GLU A 47 -9.99 -11.68 -0.14
N ARG A 48 -10.14 -12.75 0.65
CA ARG A 48 -10.15 -12.71 2.09
C ARG A 48 -8.72 -12.50 2.51
N TRP A 49 -8.36 -11.24 2.72
CA TRP A 49 -6.99 -10.89 3.03
C TRP A 49 -6.49 -11.62 4.26
N GLU A 50 -5.19 -11.86 4.27
CA GLU A 50 -4.55 -12.55 5.38
C GLU A 50 -4.51 -11.64 6.61
N VAL A 51 -5.36 -11.93 7.59
CA VAL A 51 -5.36 -11.27 8.90
C VAL A 51 -4.60 -12.17 9.86
N HIS A 52 -3.35 -11.83 10.11
CA HIS A 52 -2.51 -12.53 11.08
C HIS A 52 -2.88 -12.10 12.51
N GLU A 53 -2.89 -13.07 13.43
CA GLU A 53 -3.11 -12.80 14.85
C GLU A 53 -2.11 -11.77 15.39
N ALA A 54 -2.60 -10.86 16.24
CA ALA A 54 -1.75 -9.91 16.95
C ALA A 54 -0.93 -10.64 18.03
N PHE A 55 0.31 -10.20 18.28
CA PHE A 55 1.16 -10.80 19.33
C PHE A 55 0.50 -10.82 20.73
N VAL A 56 -0.41 -9.88 21.00
CA VAL A 56 -1.18 -9.79 22.25
C VAL A 56 -2.62 -9.40 21.92
N ALA A 57 -3.58 -10.26 22.28
CA ALA A 57 -5.01 -9.99 22.13
C ALA A 57 -5.46 -8.79 23.01
N ASP A 58 -6.52 -8.09 22.59
CA ASP A 58 -7.04 -6.88 23.24
C ASP A 58 -8.44 -7.07 23.82
N GLY A 59 -8.66 -8.22 24.48
CA GLY A 59 -9.96 -8.61 25.04
C GLY A 59 -10.54 -7.62 26.06
N ASP A 60 -9.69 -6.82 26.71
CA ASP A 60 -10.12 -5.70 27.59
C ASP A 60 -10.96 -4.65 26.84
N TYR A 61 -10.92 -4.63 25.51
CA TYR A 61 -11.70 -3.75 24.64
C TYR A 61 -12.83 -4.47 23.88
N ASP A 62 -13.11 -5.76 24.13
CA ASP A 62 -14.23 -6.51 23.50
C ASP A 62 -15.61 -5.87 23.74
N ALA A 63 -15.78 -5.19 24.89
CA ALA A 63 -17.09 -4.72 25.32
C ALA A 63 -17.65 -3.59 24.42
N PRO A 64 -18.97 -3.56 24.14
CA PRO A 64 -19.61 -2.43 23.44
C PRO A 64 -19.80 -1.20 24.36
N THR A 65 -19.18 -1.16 25.53
CA THR A 65 -19.34 -0.07 26.50
C THR A 65 -18.77 1.25 25.96
N PRO A 66 -19.40 2.41 26.26
CA PRO A 66 -18.90 3.69 25.78
C PRO A 66 -17.60 4.11 26.48
N GLU A 67 -16.53 4.22 25.71
CA GLU A 67 -15.23 4.77 26.08
C GLU A 67 -15.18 6.28 25.82
N ALA A 68 -14.52 7.04 26.70
CA ALA A 68 -14.24 8.46 26.46
C ALA A 68 -13.02 8.60 25.54
N ALA A 69 -13.20 9.25 24.40
CA ALA A 69 -12.15 9.41 23.40
C ALA A 69 -12.15 10.82 22.78
N ARG A 70 -11.09 11.14 22.04
CA ARG A 70 -11.02 12.31 21.17
C ARG A 70 -10.90 11.84 19.73
N ARG A 71 -11.64 12.49 18.84
CA ARG A 71 -11.47 12.38 17.40
C ARG A 71 -10.71 13.61 16.91
N VAL A 72 -9.49 13.39 16.47
CA VAL A 72 -8.61 14.40 15.90
C VAL A 72 -8.50 14.17 14.40
N VAL A 73 -8.65 15.22 13.60
CA VAL A 73 -8.48 15.15 12.15
C VAL A 73 -7.35 16.06 11.74
N TYR A 74 -6.42 15.52 10.97
CA TYR A 74 -5.35 16.27 10.33
C TYR A 74 -5.57 16.30 8.82
N ARG A 75 -5.66 17.50 8.24
CA ARG A 75 -5.40 17.68 6.81
C ARG A 75 -3.89 17.59 6.60
N VAL A 76 -3.49 16.88 5.57
CA VAL A 76 -2.10 16.60 5.25
C VAL A 76 -1.79 17.05 3.83
N THR A 77 -0.65 17.71 3.68
CA THR A 77 -0.12 18.22 2.42
C THR A 77 1.29 17.67 2.20
N LEU A 78 1.58 17.23 0.98
CA LEU A 78 2.92 16.79 0.60
C LEU A 78 3.77 18.00 0.19
N TRP A 79 4.87 18.23 0.88
CA TRP A 79 5.85 19.25 0.51
C TRP A 79 6.98 18.64 -0.32
N VAL A 80 7.12 19.07 -1.59
CA VAL A 80 8.22 18.61 -2.46
C VAL A 80 9.43 19.55 -2.35
N PRO A 81 10.65 19.04 -2.11
CA PRO A 81 11.86 19.84 -2.15
C PRO A 81 12.15 20.40 -3.56
N ARG A 82 12.61 21.67 -3.64
CA ARG A 82 13.00 22.32 -4.90
C ARG A 82 14.10 21.59 -5.71
N SER A 83 14.84 20.66 -5.09
CA SER A 83 15.84 19.83 -5.77
C SER A 83 15.25 18.83 -6.76
N LEU A 84 13.95 18.54 -6.67
CA LEU A 84 13.20 17.67 -7.59
C LEU A 84 12.47 18.46 -8.70
N GLY A 85 12.58 19.79 -8.69
CA GLY A 85 11.90 20.69 -9.62
C GLY A 85 11.09 21.76 -8.89
N VAL A 86 10.39 22.58 -9.66
CA VAL A 86 9.39 23.53 -9.17
C VAL A 86 8.06 23.08 -9.75
N ALA A 87 7.12 22.70 -8.88
CA ALA A 87 5.81 22.23 -9.29
C ALA A 87 5.07 23.25 -10.17
N ASP A 88 4.21 22.75 -11.04
CA ASP A 88 3.40 23.57 -11.95
C ASP A 88 2.26 24.22 -11.16
N ASP A 89 2.17 25.56 -11.15
CA ASP A 89 1.18 26.30 -10.36
C ASP A 89 -0.28 25.98 -10.77
N ASP A 90 -0.49 25.49 -12.00
CA ASP A 90 -1.79 25.07 -12.54
C ASP A 90 -2.26 23.68 -12.06
N VAL A 91 -1.43 22.96 -11.28
CA VAL A 91 -1.72 21.61 -10.78
C VAL A 91 -1.74 21.60 -9.23
N PRO A 92 -2.87 21.19 -8.61
CA PRO A 92 -2.97 21.19 -7.15
C PRO A 92 -2.03 20.15 -6.53
N SER A 93 -1.38 20.52 -5.42
CA SER A 93 -0.61 19.54 -4.63
C SER A 93 -1.52 18.45 -4.05
N PRO A 94 -1.06 17.20 -3.97
CA PRO A 94 -1.85 16.11 -3.42
C PRO A 94 -2.18 16.36 -1.95
N THR A 95 -3.44 16.11 -1.61
CA THR A 95 -3.98 16.27 -0.26
C THR A 95 -4.43 14.93 0.29
N ALA A 96 -4.26 14.77 1.59
CA ALA A 96 -4.63 13.57 2.31
C ALA A 96 -5.19 13.95 3.68
N GLU A 97 -5.85 13.02 4.35
CA GLU A 97 -6.39 13.22 5.70
C GLU A 97 -6.01 12.05 6.59
N LEU A 98 -5.73 12.35 7.86
CA LEU A 98 -5.52 11.36 8.91
C LEU A 98 -6.60 11.55 9.97
N PHE A 99 -7.44 10.53 10.15
CA PHE A 99 -8.46 10.49 11.20
C PHE A 99 -7.91 9.68 12.37
N VAL A 100 -7.73 10.31 13.54
CA VAL A 100 -7.23 9.64 14.74
C VAL A 100 -8.31 9.63 15.81
N ASP A 101 -8.76 8.44 16.17
CA ASP A 101 -9.60 8.18 17.33
C ASP A 101 -8.69 7.72 18.48
N VAL A 102 -8.64 8.45 19.59
CA VAL A 102 -7.70 8.21 20.70
C VAL A 102 -8.39 8.30 22.07
N SER A 103 -8.30 7.23 22.86
CA SER A 103 -8.76 7.16 24.26
C SER A 103 -7.56 7.30 25.21
N GLN A 104 -7.74 6.92 26.48
CA GLN A 104 -6.63 6.83 27.42
C GLN A 104 -5.60 5.78 26.96
N ASP A 105 -6.00 4.56 26.61
CA ASP A 105 -5.05 3.45 26.40
C ASP A 105 -4.96 2.92 24.96
N ARG A 106 -5.79 3.43 24.06
CA ARG A 106 -5.87 2.99 22.66
C ARG A 106 -5.87 4.17 21.69
N LEU A 107 -5.28 3.94 20.53
CA LEU A 107 -5.30 4.86 19.40
C LEU A 107 -5.57 4.08 18.11
N ARG A 108 -6.45 4.61 17.27
CA ARG A 108 -6.78 4.11 15.94
C ARG A 108 -6.65 5.26 14.93
N ALA A 109 -5.71 5.14 14.00
CA ALA A 109 -5.45 6.12 12.95
C ALA A 109 -5.83 5.56 11.57
N ARG A 110 -6.64 6.29 10.81
CA ARG A 110 -7.17 5.88 9.49
C ARG A 110 -6.72 6.86 8.40
N PHE A 111 -6.24 6.32 7.29
CA PHE A 111 -5.58 7.04 6.21
C PHE A 111 -6.54 7.26 5.03
N ALA A 112 -6.78 8.52 4.63
CA ALA A 112 -7.65 8.87 3.50
C ALA A 112 -6.98 9.83 2.50
N GLY A 113 -7.40 9.80 1.24
CA GLY A 113 -6.84 10.67 0.18
C GLY A 113 -5.49 10.17 -0.36
N SER A 114 -4.59 11.10 -0.68
CA SER A 114 -3.36 10.86 -1.45
C SER A 114 -2.15 10.44 -0.61
N TRP A 115 -2.29 9.38 0.19
CA TRP A 115 -1.19 8.78 0.95
C TRP A 115 -0.31 7.86 0.08
N PRO A 116 0.96 7.60 0.48
CA PRO A 116 1.83 6.58 -0.11
C PRO A 116 1.57 5.22 0.56
N VAL A 117 0.30 4.93 0.85
CA VAL A 117 -0.27 3.65 1.33
C VAL A 117 -1.70 3.55 0.75
N PRO A 118 -2.30 2.35 0.68
CA PRO A 118 -3.69 2.19 0.25
C PRO A 118 -4.69 3.07 1.03
N ALA A 119 -5.72 3.58 0.33
CA ALA A 119 -6.72 4.43 0.98
C ALA A 119 -7.67 3.59 1.84
N GLY A 120 -7.83 4.00 3.10
CA GLY A 120 -8.55 3.26 4.13
C GLY A 120 -7.64 2.46 5.06
N SER A 121 -6.32 2.36 4.78
CA SER A 121 -5.34 1.76 5.69
C SER A 121 -5.50 2.28 7.13
N GLU A 122 -5.27 1.40 8.08
CA GLU A 122 -5.52 1.64 9.49
C GLU A 122 -4.32 1.20 10.34
N VAL A 123 -3.94 2.04 11.31
CA VAL A 123 -2.90 1.76 12.30
C VAL A 123 -3.54 1.80 13.68
N ARG A 124 -3.39 0.73 14.45
CA ARG A 124 -3.87 0.61 15.83
C ARG A 124 -2.69 0.53 16.79
N LEU A 125 -2.79 1.21 17.93
CA LEU A 125 -1.70 1.34 18.90
C LEU A 125 -2.24 1.20 20.33
N ARG A 126 -1.50 0.44 21.16
CA ARG A 126 -1.75 0.20 22.59
C ARG A 126 -0.79 1.01 23.46
N ARG A 127 -1.25 1.58 24.58
CA ARG A 127 -0.36 2.22 25.58
C ARG A 127 0.63 1.23 26.18
N ASP A 128 0.18 0.01 26.45
CA ASP A 128 0.86 -1.03 27.21
C ASP A 128 1.85 -1.89 26.40
N GLU A 129 1.60 -2.11 25.10
CA GLU A 129 2.44 -2.94 24.23
C GLU A 129 3.18 -2.09 23.17
N PRO A 130 4.50 -2.24 22.97
CA PRO A 130 5.28 -1.44 22.01
C PRO A 130 5.06 -1.89 20.55
N GLY A 131 5.31 -1.02 19.57
CA GLY A 131 4.92 -1.25 18.18
C GLY A 131 3.45 -0.89 17.90
N VAL A 132 2.91 -1.42 16.80
CA VAL A 132 1.54 -1.17 16.29
C VAL A 132 0.96 -2.40 15.60
N TYR A 133 -0.36 -2.44 15.42
CA TYR A 133 -1.02 -3.35 14.48
C TYR A 133 -1.48 -2.55 13.24
N VAL A 134 -1.31 -3.09 12.04
CA VAL A 134 -1.71 -2.41 10.79
C VAL A 134 -2.69 -3.25 9.97
N PHE A 135 -3.60 -2.56 9.29
CA PHE A 135 -4.40 -3.08 8.20
C PHE A 135 -4.13 -2.26 6.93
N ASP A 136 -3.81 -2.94 5.84
CA ASP A 136 -3.70 -2.36 4.51
C ASP A 136 -4.20 -3.38 3.46
N GLY A 137 -3.88 -3.16 2.18
CA GLY A 137 -4.28 -4.09 1.12
C GLY A 137 -3.65 -5.48 1.23
N GLU A 138 -2.55 -5.66 1.98
CA GLU A 138 -1.96 -6.98 2.25
C GLU A 138 -2.68 -7.70 3.40
N GLY A 139 -3.65 -7.06 4.07
CA GLY A 139 -4.35 -7.60 5.23
C GLY A 139 -3.85 -7.07 6.57
N GLY A 140 -4.01 -7.86 7.62
CA GLY A 140 -3.77 -7.47 9.01
C GLY A 140 -2.47 -8.05 9.57
N ARG A 141 -1.60 -7.24 10.18
CA ARG A 141 -0.37 -7.73 10.84
C ARG A 141 0.16 -6.83 11.96
N SER A 142 0.81 -7.45 12.95
CA SER A 142 1.63 -6.74 13.94
C SER A 142 2.93 -6.24 13.32
N LEU A 143 3.23 -4.96 13.54
CA LEU A 143 4.53 -4.35 13.30
C LEU A 143 5.24 -4.11 14.64
N GLY A 144 6.46 -4.63 14.76
CA GLY A 144 7.33 -4.38 15.90
C GLY A 144 7.76 -2.90 16.01
N PRO A 145 8.44 -2.54 17.11
CA PRO A 145 8.77 -1.14 17.38
C PRO A 145 9.66 -0.53 16.29
N GLY A 146 9.34 0.69 15.86
CA GLY A 146 10.04 1.41 14.79
C GLY A 146 9.83 0.85 13.38
N GLN A 147 8.99 -0.19 13.20
CA GLN A 147 8.68 -0.75 11.88
C GLN A 147 7.59 0.02 11.13
N LEU A 148 6.75 0.83 11.81
CA LEU A 148 5.74 1.68 11.15
C LEU A 148 6.36 2.62 10.11
N ALA A 149 7.53 3.19 10.41
CA ALA A 149 8.33 3.96 9.47
C ALA A 149 8.73 3.16 8.21
N GLN A 150 9.03 1.87 8.35
CA GLN A 150 9.49 0.98 7.27
C GLN A 150 8.33 0.52 6.38
N TRP A 151 7.18 0.26 6.99
CA TRP A 151 5.90 -0.02 6.32
C TRP A 151 5.45 1.15 5.44
N PHE A 152 5.41 2.37 6.00
CA PHE A 152 5.05 3.57 5.26
C PHE A 152 6.00 3.86 4.09
N GLU A 153 7.24 3.41 4.23
CA GLU A 153 8.30 3.47 3.23
C GLU A 153 8.26 2.36 2.18
N GLY A 154 7.33 1.39 2.26
CA GLY A 154 7.29 0.20 1.39
C GLY A 154 8.62 -0.56 1.33
N GLY A 155 9.38 -0.53 2.42
CA GLY A 155 10.62 -1.30 2.57
C GLY A 155 10.33 -2.69 3.11
N ARG A 156 11.25 -3.64 2.88
CA ARG A 156 11.20 -4.93 3.63
C ARG A 156 11.29 -4.63 5.12
N LEU A 157 10.27 -5.06 5.86
CA LEU A 157 10.23 -5.00 7.32
C LEU A 157 11.46 -5.74 7.88
N ARG A 158 12.28 -5.04 8.67
CA ARG A 158 13.40 -5.66 9.38
C ARG A 158 12.88 -6.36 10.63
N MET A 159 13.21 -7.65 10.78
CA MET A 159 12.92 -8.45 11.98
C MET A 159 13.40 -7.78 13.28
N GLU A 160 14.46 -6.97 13.22
CA GLU A 160 14.99 -6.21 14.35
C GLU A 160 14.70 -4.69 14.22
N PRO A 161 14.13 -4.06 15.26
CA PRO A 161 14.00 -2.61 15.36
C PRO A 161 15.33 -1.87 15.23
N GLY A 162 15.33 -0.73 14.52
CA GLY A 162 16.50 0.17 14.48
C GLY A 162 16.80 0.81 15.84
N PHE A 163 15.78 0.94 16.70
CA PHE A 163 15.88 1.40 18.08
C PHE A 163 14.91 0.62 18.97
N ARG A 164 15.29 0.37 20.22
CA ARG A 164 14.36 -0.18 21.23
C ARG A 164 13.47 0.94 21.76
N ILE A 165 12.35 1.20 21.08
CA ILE A 165 11.26 1.98 21.68
C ILE A 165 10.70 1.13 22.83
N ARG A 166 11.01 1.54 24.06
CA ARG A 166 10.38 0.98 25.26
C ARG A 166 9.03 1.68 25.45
N PRO A 167 7.98 0.97 25.92
CA PRO A 167 6.83 1.65 26.49
C PRO A 167 7.33 2.49 27.69
N PRO A 168 6.93 3.78 27.82
CA PRO A 168 7.26 4.55 29.02
C PRO A 168 6.59 3.95 30.25
N ALA A 169 7.00 4.35 31.45
CA ALA A 169 6.33 3.88 32.66
C ALA A 169 4.85 4.36 32.66
N ARG A 170 3.92 3.57 33.25
CA ARG A 170 2.47 3.88 33.18
C ARG A 170 2.11 5.18 33.93
N ASP A 171 2.93 5.55 34.90
CA ASP A 171 2.86 6.72 35.78
C ASP A 171 3.47 8.00 35.17
N GLU A 172 4.30 7.89 34.13
CA GLU A 172 4.91 9.03 33.44
C GLU A 172 4.05 9.58 32.27
N GLN A 173 3.00 8.86 31.86
CA GLN A 173 2.23 9.16 30.65
C GLN A 173 0.84 9.74 31.00
N VAL A 174 0.65 11.04 30.75
CA VAL A 174 -0.57 11.79 31.13
C VAL A 174 -1.52 11.99 29.93
N GLY A 175 -2.34 10.97 29.66
CA GLY A 175 -3.56 11.07 28.87
C GLY A 175 -3.42 10.83 27.34
N PRO A 176 -4.47 11.12 26.54
CA PRO A 176 -4.54 10.72 25.12
C PRO A 176 -3.46 11.36 24.23
N GLY A 177 -2.82 12.44 24.70
CA GLY A 177 -1.75 13.10 23.97
C GLY A 177 -0.50 12.24 23.78
N ASP A 178 -0.19 11.35 24.73
CA ASP A 178 1.02 10.53 24.67
C ASP A 178 0.96 9.52 23.52
N LEU A 179 -0.23 8.99 23.23
CA LEU A 179 -0.42 8.03 22.14
C LEU A 179 -0.26 8.70 20.77
N LEU A 180 -0.66 9.98 20.65
CA LEU A 180 -0.37 10.78 19.46
C LEU A 180 1.14 11.03 19.31
N CYS A 181 1.86 11.40 20.39
CA CYS A 181 3.33 11.46 20.35
C CYS A 181 3.94 10.13 19.91
N ARG A 182 3.44 9.02 20.46
CA ARG A 182 3.98 7.69 20.23
C ARG A 182 3.72 7.21 18.80
N LEU A 183 2.54 7.47 18.24
CA LEU A 183 2.28 7.26 16.81
C LEU A 183 3.31 7.99 15.96
N VAL A 184 3.59 9.27 16.23
CA VAL A 184 4.61 10.03 15.49
C VAL A 184 6.01 9.45 15.71
N ALA A 185 6.35 9.01 16.93
CA ALA A 185 7.64 8.37 17.26
C ALA A 185 7.87 7.08 16.49
N GLU A 186 6.89 6.17 16.47
CA GLU A 186 6.90 4.92 15.68
C GLU A 186 7.03 5.23 14.18
N TRP A 187 6.33 6.27 13.70
CA TRP A 187 6.30 6.65 12.29
C TRP A 187 7.59 7.31 11.80
N ILE A 188 8.31 8.06 12.65
CA ILE A 188 9.66 8.57 12.32
C ILE A 188 10.81 7.68 12.80
N ASN A 189 10.51 6.56 13.45
CA ASN A 189 11.49 5.67 14.10
C ASN A 189 12.42 6.43 15.09
N ALA A 190 11.83 7.16 16.04
CA ALA A 190 12.52 7.87 17.12
C ALA A 190 11.94 7.48 18.50
N SER A 191 12.58 7.91 19.60
CA SER A 191 12.00 7.73 20.93
C SER A 191 10.87 8.73 21.22
N PRO A 192 9.81 8.33 21.97
CA PRO A 192 8.77 9.25 22.42
C PRO A 192 9.33 10.47 23.20
N ASP A 193 10.33 10.26 24.05
CA ASP A 193 10.96 11.32 24.87
C ASP A 193 11.58 12.44 24.03
N ALA A 194 12.12 12.10 22.85
CA ALA A 194 12.67 13.08 21.91
C ALA A 194 11.56 13.95 21.27
N LEU A 195 10.30 13.49 21.30
CA LEU A 195 9.14 14.16 20.75
C LEU A 195 8.22 14.81 21.78
N GLY A 196 8.27 14.44 23.06
CA GLY A 196 7.35 14.95 24.09
C GLY A 196 7.26 16.49 24.12
N ARG A 197 8.41 17.18 24.01
CA ARG A 197 8.46 18.66 23.92
C ARG A 197 7.84 19.26 22.64
N ARG A 198 7.63 18.46 21.59
CA ARG A 198 7.08 18.88 20.28
C ARG A 198 5.59 18.58 20.12
N CYS A 199 5.04 17.59 20.84
CA CYS A 199 3.59 17.35 20.82
C CYS A 199 2.80 18.37 21.64
N GLY A 200 3.47 18.99 22.63
CA GLY A 200 2.87 19.88 23.62
C GLY A 200 2.19 19.13 24.76
N GLU A 201 1.98 19.82 25.89
CA GLU A 201 1.17 19.31 26.99
C GLU A 201 -0.28 19.11 26.48
N GLY A 202 -0.78 17.87 26.53
CA GLY A 202 -2.05 17.47 25.90
C GLY A 202 -1.94 16.87 24.49
N GLY A 203 -0.73 16.83 23.90
CA GLY A 203 -0.24 15.96 22.82
C GLY A 203 -0.91 15.98 21.43
N ALA A 204 -2.03 16.68 21.25
CA ALA A 204 -2.59 16.98 19.94
C ALA A 204 -2.04 18.32 19.43
N SER A 205 -0.82 18.31 18.87
CA SER A 205 -0.22 19.52 18.29
C SER A 205 -1.11 20.08 17.16
N PRO A 206 -1.30 21.42 17.05
CA PRO A 206 -2.06 22.02 15.95
C PRO A 206 -1.40 21.80 14.58
N SER A 207 -0.08 21.60 14.52
CA SER A 207 0.61 21.18 13.31
C SER A 207 1.91 20.43 13.61
N PHE A 208 2.30 19.52 12.73
CA PHE A 208 3.60 18.84 12.80
C PHE A 208 4.03 18.37 11.40
N ARG A 209 5.22 17.75 11.32
CA ARG A 209 5.78 17.26 10.06
C ARG A 209 6.41 15.87 10.25
N VAL A 210 6.10 14.96 9.33
CA VAL A 210 6.72 13.62 9.22
C VAL A 210 7.31 13.52 7.82
N GLY A 211 8.65 13.52 7.70
CA GLY A 211 9.33 13.50 6.42
C GLY A 211 8.98 14.69 5.52
N LEU A 212 8.21 14.46 4.45
CA LEU A 212 7.67 15.50 3.56
C LEU A 212 6.22 15.92 3.87
N TRP A 213 5.53 15.17 4.73
CA TRP A 213 4.12 15.34 5.02
C TRP A 213 3.94 16.39 6.11
N ARG A 214 3.27 17.50 5.77
CA ARG A 214 2.88 18.55 6.73
C ARG A 214 1.44 18.29 7.16
N PHE A 215 1.25 18.17 8.47
CA PHE A 215 -0.03 17.92 9.12
C PHE A 215 -0.54 19.21 9.75
N GLU A 216 -1.81 19.51 9.53
CA GLU A 216 -2.51 20.65 10.10
C GLU A 216 -3.84 20.17 10.69
N ARG A 217 -4.05 20.40 11.99
CA ARG A 217 -5.22 19.89 12.70
C ARG A 217 -6.45 20.70 12.30
N THR A 218 -7.39 20.06 11.62
CA THR A 218 -8.65 20.66 11.16
C THR A 218 -9.82 20.42 12.11
N ALA A 219 -9.77 19.35 12.91
CA ALA A 219 -10.77 19.09 13.96
C ALA A 219 -10.14 18.41 15.19
N ASP A 220 -10.74 18.67 16.35
CA ASP A 220 -10.42 18.03 17.63
C ASP A 220 -11.68 18.05 18.48
N VAL A 221 -12.35 16.90 18.63
CA VAL A 221 -13.65 16.80 19.31
C VAL A 221 -13.68 15.66 20.30
N GLY A 222 -14.21 15.92 21.49
CA GLY A 222 -14.52 14.88 22.47
C GLY A 222 -15.70 14.03 21.98
N VAL A 223 -15.55 12.71 22.04
CA VAL A 223 -16.53 11.73 21.58
C VAL A 223 -16.67 10.59 22.58
N ARG A 224 -17.76 9.81 22.45
CA ARG A 224 -17.86 8.49 23.08
C ARG A 224 -17.93 7.44 21.98
N LEU A 225 -17.08 6.43 22.08
CA LEU A 225 -16.95 5.35 21.10
C LEU A 225 -17.12 4.01 21.82
N PRO A 226 -17.72 2.96 21.22
CA PRO A 226 -17.68 1.63 21.81
C PRO A 226 -16.23 1.17 21.97
N ARG A 227 -15.84 0.55 23.11
CA ARG A 227 -14.46 0.03 23.30
C ARG A 227 -14.04 -0.89 22.15
N ALA A 228 -14.95 -1.75 21.65
CA ALA A 228 -14.71 -2.60 20.48
C ALA A 228 -14.20 -1.83 19.24
N SER A 229 -14.62 -0.58 19.04
CA SER A 229 -14.15 0.25 17.91
C SER A 229 -12.74 0.82 18.07
N LEU A 230 -12.15 0.70 19.27
CA LEU A 230 -10.82 1.16 19.67
C LEU A 230 -9.87 0.00 19.98
N ARG A 231 -10.25 -1.25 19.70
CA ARG A 231 -9.34 -2.40 19.76
C ARG A 231 -8.05 -2.13 19.00
N ALA A 232 -6.97 -2.70 19.49
CA ALA A 232 -5.65 -2.62 18.88
C ALA A 232 -4.99 -3.99 18.65
N ASP A 233 -5.83 -4.99 18.36
CA ASP A 233 -5.48 -6.30 17.83
C ASP A 233 -6.08 -6.52 16.43
N HIS A 234 -6.09 -7.78 16.00
CA HIS A 234 -6.47 -8.27 14.66
C HIS A 234 -7.99 -8.43 14.46
N GLU A 235 -8.76 -8.44 15.55
CA GLU A 235 -10.20 -8.64 15.56
C GLU A 235 -10.95 -7.40 15.04
N ASP A 236 -12.20 -7.57 14.60
CA ASP A 236 -13.00 -6.51 13.95
C ASP A 236 -12.21 -5.73 12.86
N PRO A 237 -11.71 -6.40 11.80
CA PRO A 237 -10.94 -5.75 10.74
C PRO A 237 -11.76 -4.68 9.99
N PRO A 238 -11.11 -3.66 9.39
CA PRO A 238 -11.76 -2.73 8.47
C PRO A 238 -12.20 -3.45 7.17
N ARG A 239 -13.04 -2.78 6.36
CA ARG A 239 -13.38 -3.20 4.99
C ARG A 239 -12.20 -3.07 4.00
N PRO A 240 -12.30 -3.59 2.76
CA PRO A 240 -11.54 -3.16 1.55
C PRO A 240 -11.64 -1.70 1.13
N ILE A 241 -10.58 -1.01 0.65
CA ILE A 241 -9.10 -1.24 0.54
C ILE A 241 -8.50 -2.38 -0.35
N PRO A 242 -8.75 -2.43 -1.66
CA PRO A 242 -7.97 -3.25 -2.61
C PRO A 242 -6.44 -3.18 -2.45
N THR A 243 -5.74 -4.27 -2.82
CA THR A 243 -4.30 -4.28 -3.04
C THR A 243 -3.92 -3.23 -4.10
N ALA A 244 -2.79 -2.55 -3.90
CA ALA A 244 -2.26 -1.60 -4.85
C ALA A 244 -0.74 -1.55 -4.73
N GLU A 245 -0.03 -1.85 -5.82
CA GLU A 245 1.42 -1.66 -5.92
C GLU A 245 1.80 -0.29 -6.50
N SER A 246 0.82 0.46 -7.01
CA SER A 246 1.02 1.84 -7.43
C SER A 246 -0.28 2.63 -7.40
N ARG A 247 -0.17 3.96 -7.36
CA ARG A 247 -1.33 4.85 -7.41
C ARG A 247 -0.97 6.25 -7.89
N ALA A 248 -1.72 6.75 -8.88
CA ALA A 248 -1.70 8.16 -9.25
C ALA A 248 -2.42 9.03 -8.20
N PHE A 249 -1.84 10.18 -7.89
CA PHE A 249 -2.46 11.23 -7.09
C PHE A 249 -3.32 12.19 -7.92
N LEU A 250 -2.98 12.34 -9.20
CA LEU A 250 -3.63 13.23 -10.16
C LEU A 250 -4.54 12.42 -11.09
N THR A 251 -5.67 13.00 -11.48
CA THR A 251 -6.51 12.44 -12.54
C THR A 251 -5.85 12.69 -13.91
N PRO A 252 -6.24 11.97 -14.98
CA PRO A 252 -5.68 12.17 -16.32
C PRO A 252 -5.82 13.63 -16.81
N GLU A 253 -6.92 14.31 -16.47
CA GLU A 253 -7.17 15.71 -16.84
C GLU A 253 -6.26 16.69 -16.09
N LEU A 254 -5.78 16.33 -14.90
CA LEU A 254 -4.77 17.10 -14.17
C LEU A 254 -3.35 16.78 -14.66
N MET A 255 -3.07 15.53 -15.02
CA MET A 255 -1.80 15.14 -15.67
C MET A 255 -1.59 15.89 -16.99
N GLY A 256 -2.63 16.07 -17.79
CA GLY A 256 -2.56 16.79 -19.07
C GLY A 256 -2.24 18.29 -18.97
N ARG A 257 -2.39 18.89 -17.79
CA ARG A 257 -2.01 20.29 -17.54
C ARG A 257 -0.50 20.47 -17.47
N LEU A 258 0.23 19.47 -16.96
CA LEU A 258 1.69 19.52 -16.81
C LEU A 258 2.37 19.90 -18.14
N ALA A 259 3.15 20.97 -18.12
CA ALA A 259 3.85 21.45 -19.29
C ALA A 259 5.10 20.59 -19.61
N PRO A 260 5.30 20.16 -20.88
CA PRO A 260 6.57 19.58 -21.30
C PRO A 260 7.69 20.64 -21.26
N ASN A 261 8.91 20.20 -20.94
CA ASN A 261 10.10 21.04 -20.83
C ASN A 261 10.53 21.57 -22.21
N ARG A 262 10.11 22.79 -22.53
CA ARG A 262 10.46 23.50 -23.78
C ARG A 262 11.96 23.82 -23.94
N ARG A 263 12.79 23.58 -22.91
CA ARG A 263 14.24 23.81 -22.94
C ARG A 263 15.07 22.53 -22.99
N ALA A 264 14.43 21.36 -22.95
CA ALA A 264 15.14 20.11 -23.19
C ALA A 264 15.62 20.08 -24.65
N PRO A 265 16.84 19.59 -24.93
CA PRO A 265 17.22 19.28 -26.31
C PRO A 265 16.24 18.23 -26.88
N PRO A 266 16.03 18.20 -28.21
CA PRO A 266 15.36 17.06 -28.83
C PRO A 266 16.13 15.80 -28.46
N ALA A 267 15.44 14.82 -27.89
CA ALA A 267 16.00 13.48 -27.70
C ALA A 267 16.10 12.78 -29.06
N ASP A 268 17.05 11.85 -29.18
CA ASP A 268 17.18 11.02 -30.37
C ASP A 268 15.85 10.27 -30.65
N GLU A 269 15.51 10.10 -31.93
CA GLU A 269 14.13 9.79 -32.31
C GLU A 269 13.68 8.37 -31.94
N ASP A 270 14.62 7.48 -31.62
CA ASP A 270 14.48 6.01 -31.59
C ASP A 270 13.99 5.37 -30.26
N GLU A 271 13.80 6.14 -29.17
CA GLU A 271 13.25 5.62 -27.89
C GLU A 271 11.78 6.03 -27.68
N VAL A 272 10.88 5.52 -28.53
CA VAL A 272 9.44 5.44 -28.21
C VAL A 272 9.12 3.99 -27.89
N ASP A 273 8.77 3.71 -26.63
CA ASP A 273 8.37 2.37 -26.18
C ASP A 273 6.97 2.06 -26.71
N GLU A 274 6.82 0.98 -27.50
CA GLU A 274 5.54 0.58 -28.11
C GLU A 274 4.51 0.15 -27.06
N ASP A 275 4.94 -0.32 -25.88
CA ASP A 275 4.05 -0.68 -24.76
C ASP A 275 3.54 0.55 -24.00
N ALA A 276 4.13 1.75 -24.22
CA ALA A 276 3.73 2.95 -23.51
C ALA A 276 2.39 3.52 -24.02
N PRO A 277 1.48 3.93 -23.13
CA PRO A 277 0.24 4.57 -23.53
C PRO A 277 0.55 5.87 -24.29
N SER A 278 -0.12 6.08 -25.43
CA SER A 278 0.13 7.21 -26.37
C SER A 278 0.11 8.60 -25.72
N GLU A 279 -0.63 8.74 -24.62
CA GLU A 279 -0.69 9.94 -23.77
C GLU A 279 -0.27 9.61 -22.33
N GLY A 280 0.88 8.98 -22.13
CA GLY A 280 1.34 8.65 -20.78
C GLY A 280 2.76 8.11 -20.65
N LEU A 281 3.11 7.80 -19.40
CA LEU A 281 4.43 7.37 -18.98
C LEU A 281 4.33 6.09 -18.14
N ILE A 282 5.07 5.05 -18.53
CA ILE A 282 5.30 3.88 -17.69
C ILE A 282 6.48 4.17 -16.75
N VAL A 283 6.31 3.98 -15.44
CA VAL A 283 7.36 4.15 -14.44
C VAL A 283 7.57 2.86 -13.67
N GLU A 284 8.78 2.32 -13.71
CA GLU A 284 9.21 1.17 -12.90
C GLU A 284 10.02 1.67 -11.69
N ASN A 285 9.88 1.01 -10.55
CA ASN A 285 10.66 1.32 -9.35
C ASN A 285 11.62 0.18 -8.97
N ASP A 286 12.82 0.21 -9.55
CA ASP A 286 13.93 -0.71 -9.26
C ASP A 286 14.54 -0.53 -7.85
N SER A 287 14.05 0.45 -7.07
CA SER A 287 14.60 0.76 -5.76
C SER A 287 14.24 -0.29 -4.69
N ARG A 288 14.82 -0.15 -3.49
CA ARG A 288 14.56 -1.06 -2.36
C ARG A 288 13.38 -0.63 -1.47
N ALA A 289 12.60 0.37 -1.89
CA ALA A 289 11.52 1.00 -1.13
C ALA A 289 10.42 1.54 -2.07
N ARG A 290 9.28 1.97 -1.51
CA ARG A 290 8.28 2.75 -2.24
C ARG A 290 8.87 4.09 -2.70
N MET A 291 8.49 4.55 -3.88
CA MET A 291 8.91 5.83 -4.44
C MET A 291 7.70 6.71 -4.75
N ILE A 292 7.71 7.95 -4.27
CA ILE A 292 6.85 9.02 -4.78
C ILE A 292 7.51 9.54 -6.06
N VAL A 293 6.78 9.50 -7.17
CA VAL A 293 7.24 9.96 -8.48
C VAL A 293 6.92 11.44 -8.62
N THR A 294 7.89 12.22 -9.12
CA THR A 294 7.74 13.64 -9.42
C THR A 294 7.97 13.92 -10.90
N ILE A 295 7.05 14.63 -11.54
CA ILE A 295 7.15 15.09 -12.92
C ILE A 295 7.12 16.62 -12.92
N GLN A 296 8.15 17.27 -13.45
CA GLN A 296 8.39 18.73 -13.33
C GLN A 296 8.30 19.21 -11.87
N GLY A 297 8.86 18.47 -10.91
CA GLY A 297 8.72 18.76 -9.47
C GLY A 297 7.30 18.59 -8.89
N THR A 298 6.29 18.28 -9.70
CA THR A 298 4.93 18.00 -9.24
C THR A 298 4.83 16.51 -8.86
N PRO A 299 4.37 16.16 -7.65
CA PRO A 299 4.25 14.76 -7.23
C PRO A 299 2.99 14.15 -7.87
N VAL A 300 3.19 13.15 -8.75
CA VAL A 300 2.11 12.59 -9.58
C VAL A 300 1.50 11.31 -9.03
N GLY A 301 2.20 10.62 -8.13
CA GLY A 301 1.76 9.36 -7.51
C GLY A 301 2.89 8.64 -6.80
N TRP A 302 2.65 7.38 -6.45
CA TRP A 302 3.67 6.48 -5.91
C TRP A 302 3.66 5.11 -6.59
N VAL A 303 4.81 4.43 -6.49
CA VAL A 303 5.07 3.09 -7.03
C VAL A 303 5.80 2.31 -5.95
N ASP A 304 5.37 1.09 -5.65
CA ASP A 304 6.05 0.21 -4.72
C ASP A 304 7.34 -0.36 -5.28
N ARG A 305 8.15 -0.94 -4.39
CA ARG A 305 9.39 -1.61 -4.77
C ARG A 305 9.12 -2.71 -5.81
N GLY A 306 9.84 -2.67 -6.92
CA GLY A 306 9.75 -3.66 -8.01
C GLY A 306 8.47 -3.58 -8.83
N ALA A 307 7.58 -2.64 -8.52
CA ALA A 307 6.30 -2.46 -9.18
C ALA A 307 6.42 -1.49 -10.37
N THR A 308 5.37 -1.50 -11.20
CA THR A 308 5.21 -0.61 -12.35
C THR A 308 3.96 0.25 -12.18
N ALA A 309 3.99 1.47 -12.69
CA ALA A 309 2.86 2.41 -12.67
C ALA A 309 2.65 3.05 -14.04
N HIS A 310 1.39 3.23 -14.42
CA HIS A 310 1.00 3.87 -15.68
C HIS A 310 0.40 5.25 -15.37
N PHE A 311 1.10 6.32 -15.73
CA PHE A 311 0.64 7.70 -15.56
C PHE A 311 0.10 8.21 -16.90
N VAL A 312 -1.23 8.28 -17.03
CA VAL A 312 -1.93 8.61 -18.29
C VAL A 312 -2.51 10.03 -18.29
N GLY A 313 -2.92 10.50 -19.48
CA GLY A 313 -3.40 11.86 -19.74
C GLY A 313 -2.29 12.88 -20.01
N MET A 314 -1.03 12.46 -20.12
CA MET A 314 0.09 13.36 -20.38
C MET A 314 0.20 13.72 -21.86
N ARG A 315 0.44 15.00 -22.16
CA ARG A 315 0.71 15.44 -23.54
C ARG A 315 2.07 14.89 -24.02
N PRO A 316 2.23 14.57 -25.32
CA PRO A 316 3.54 14.20 -25.87
C PRO A 316 4.58 15.31 -25.68
N GLY A 317 5.82 14.92 -25.37
CA GLY A 317 6.94 15.85 -25.14
C GLY A 317 7.99 15.31 -24.17
N VAL A 318 8.96 16.15 -23.81
CA VAL A 318 10.01 15.79 -22.84
C VAL A 318 9.67 16.35 -21.46
N TYR A 319 9.77 15.55 -20.41
CA TYR A 319 9.46 15.92 -19.03
C TYR A 319 10.66 15.66 -18.11
N GLU A 320 10.88 16.51 -17.09
CA GLU A 320 11.81 16.15 -16.01
C GLU A 320 11.13 15.18 -15.03
N VAL A 321 11.57 13.93 -15.01
CA VAL A 321 11.05 12.89 -14.10
C VAL A 321 12.11 12.56 -13.05
N GLY A 322 11.69 12.46 -11.80
CA GLY A 322 12.53 12.06 -10.65
C GLY A 322 11.69 11.39 -9.58
N GLY A 323 12.29 11.11 -8.41
CA GLY A 323 11.54 10.50 -7.33
C GLY A 323 12.23 10.44 -5.98
N MET A 324 11.43 10.21 -4.95
CA MET A 324 11.81 10.32 -3.55
C MET A 324 11.10 9.28 -2.69
N ARG A 325 11.72 8.92 -1.58
CA ARG A 325 11.13 8.08 -0.54
C ARG A 325 9.98 8.83 0.16
N PRO A 326 8.93 8.14 0.66
CA PRO A 326 7.84 8.74 1.43
C PRO A 326 8.26 9.70 2.57
N MET A 327 9.39 9.46 3.22
CA MET A 327 9.98 10.31 4.27
C MET A 327 10.88 11.45 3.76
N GLY A 328 11.11 11.53 2.44
CA GLY A 328 11.79 12.66 1.80
C GLY A 328 13.28 12.50 1.52
N LEU A 329 13.85 11.31 1.69
CA LEU A 329 15.14 11.01 1.10
C LEU A 329 14.97 10.94 -0.43
N GLN A 330 15.79 11.67 -1.18
CA GLN A 330 15.79 11.60 -2.64
C GLN A 330 16.25 10.20 -3.10
N SER A 331 15.44 9.53 -3.90
CA SER A 331 15.71 8.17 -4.43
C SER A 331 16.31 8.22 -5.82
N ALA A 332 15.81 9.13 -6.66
CA ALA A 332 16.25 9.30 -8.04
C ALA A 332 16.47 10.79 -8.33
N PHE A 333 17.54 11.09 -9.07
CA PHE A 333 17.77 12.43 -9.62
C PHE A 333 16.79 12.70 -10.76
N ARG A 334 16.41 13.97 -10.92
CA ARG A 334 15.59 14.41 -12.06
C ARG A 334 16.35 14.20 -13.37
N ARG A 335 15.69 13.68 -14.39
CA ARG A 335 16.23 13.53 -15.75
C ARG A 335 15.16 13.78 -16.81
N PRO A 336 15.52 14.22 -18.02
CA PRO A 336 14.58 14.26 -19.14
C PRO A 336 14.11 12.85 -19.50
N VAL A 337 12.81 12.72 -19.79
CA VAL A 337 12.14 11.50 -20.26
C VAL A 337 11.13 11.89 -21.33
N ARG A 338 11.05 11.13 -22.42
CA ARG A 338 10.06 11.34 -23.49
C ARG A 338 8.72 10.71 -23.11
N VAL A 339 7.65 11.38 -23.48
CA VAL A 339 6.25 10.93 -23.40
C VAL A 339 5.68 10.95 -24.82
N PRO A 340 5.01 9.87 -25.29
CA PRO A 340 4.88 8.57 -24.63
C PRO A 340 6.24 7.87 -24.43
N GLY A 341 6.34 7.03 -23.40
CA GLY A 341 7.58 6.29 -23.11
C GLY A 341 7.60 5.57 -21.75
N ARG A 342 8.77 5.03 -21.40
CA ARG A 342 9.01 4.23 -20.18
C ARG A 342 10.25 4.70 -19.43
N VAL A 343 10.24 4.60 -18.10
CA VAL A 343 11.35 5.03 -17.25
C VAL A 343 11.49 4.19 -15.97
N SER A 344 12.67 3.59 -15.78
CA SER A 344 12.98 2.74 -14.61
C SER A 344 13.81 3.52 -13.59
N LEU A 345 13.41 3.57 -12.31
CA LEU A 345 13.99 4.44 -11.28
C LEU A 345 14.39 3.68 -10.01
N PRO A 346 15.60 3.92 -9.43
CA PRO A 346 16.70 4.74 -9.95
C PRO A 346 17.52 3.99 -11.02
N ARG A 347 18.22 4.75 -11.87
CA ARG A 347 19.41 4.27 -12.61
C ARG A 347 20.63 5.01 -12.07
#